data_AF-A0A2A5P0T9-F1
#
_entry.id   AF-A0A2A5P0T9-F1
#
_cell.length_a   1.000
_cell.length_b   1.000
_cell.length_c   1.000
_cell.angle_alpha   90.00
_cell.angle_beta   90.00
_cell.angle_gamma   90.00
#
_symmetry.space_group_name_H-M   'P 1'
#
loop_
_entity.id
_entity.type
_entity.pdbx_description
1 polymer ?
#
loop_
_entity_poly.entity_id
_entity_poly.type
_entity_poly.pdbx_seq_one_letter_code
_entity_poly.pdbx_strand_id
1 'polypeptide(L)'
;MASFGLFIRIGPIDALLHISQIMNDLVVVDTVQGMVRGQETGKMIKIGDKVRARVIAISPPKGIAVLKVGLTCRGGVFGNLEWIEEHVKEVVK
;
A
#
# COMPACT_ATOMS: atom_id res chain seq x y z
N MET A 1 3.10 -4.91 -19.62
CA MET A 1 1.76 -4.71 -19.02
C MET A 1 1.99 -3.99 -17.70
N ALA A 2 1.49 -2.77 -17.57
CA ALA A 2 1.92 -1.86 -16.52
C ALA A 2 1.60 -2.40 -15.11
N SER A 3 2.62 -2.45 -14.26
CA SER A 3 2.53 -2.90 -12.88
C SER A 3 1.84 -1.82 -12.03
N PHE A 4 0.51 -1.81 -12.08
CA PHE A 4 -0.33 -0.81 -11.41
C PHE A 4 -0.50 -1.09 -9.92
N GLY A 5 0.57 -0.98 -9.13
CA GLY A 5 0.51 -0.86 -7.66
C GLY A 5 -0.54 -1.71 -6.93
N LEU A 6 -1.21 -1.11 -5.94
CA LEU A 6 -2.32 -1.68 -5.19
C LEU A 6 -3.49 -0.67 -5.14
N PHE A 7 -4.72 -1.16 -5.28
CA PHE A 7 -5.92 -0.37 -5.01
C PHE A 7 -6.42 -0.69 -3.60
N ILE A 8 -6.58 0.34 -2.78
CA ILE A 8 -7.01 0.22 -1.39
C ILE A 8 -8.33 0.97 -1.23
N ARG A 9 -9.36 0.26 -0.79
CA ARG A 9 -10.65 0.87 -0.46
C ARG A 9 -10.56 1.62 0.87
N ILE A 10 -10.81 2.92 0.85
CA ILE A 10 -10.80 3.80 2.04
C ILE A 10 -12.21 4.31 2.36
N GLY A 11 -13.18 3.40 2.36
CA GLY A 11 -14.60 3.71 2.55
C GLY A 11 -15.35 3.76 1.21
N PRO A 12 -15.92 4.91 0.80
CA PRO A 12 -16.71 5.02 -0.44
C PRO A 12 -15.87 5.18 -1.71
N ILE A 13 -14.54 5.30 -1.59
CA ILE A 13 -13.62 5.53 -2.71
C ILE A 13 -12.46 4.54 -2.66
N ASP A 14 -11.92 4.25 -3.83
CA ASP A 14 -10.68 3.48 -3.98
C ASP A 14 -9.50 4.44 -4.18
N ALA A 15 -8.43 4.18 -3.44
CA ALA A 15 -7.19 4.95 -3.48
C ALA A 15 -6.07 4.11 -4.09
N LEU A 16 -5.17 4.76 -4.82
CA LEU A 16 -4.05 4.10 -5.49
C LEU A 16 -2.79 4.20 -4.63
N LEU A 17 -2.20 3.06 -4.33
CA LEU A 17 -0.86 2.91 -3.77
C LEU A 17 0.08 2.46 -4.88
N HIS A 18 0.92 3.36 -5.36
CA HIS A 18 1.89 3.04 -6.43
C HIS A 18 2.92 2.00 -5.95
N ILE A 19 3.43 1.13 -6.84
CA ILE A 19 4.36 0.04 -6.48
C ILE A 19 5.59 0.53 -5.70
N SER A 20 6.18 1.65 -6.14
CA SER A 20 7.34 2.27 -5.47
C SER A 20 7.03 2.88 -4.09
N GLN A 21 5.75 2.98 -3.74
CA GLN A 21 5.26 3.54 -2.48
C GLN A 21 4.81 2.45 -1.50
N ILE A 22 4.85 1.17 -1.88
CA ILE A 22 4.43 0.05 -1.02
C ILE A 22 5.45 -0.20 0.09
N MET A 23 6.73 -0.33 -0.26
CA MET A 23 7.82 -0.61 0.67
C MET A 23 9.17 -0.10 0.15
N ASN A 24 10.18 -0.08 1.01
CA ASN A 24 11.56 0.22 0.64
C ASN A 24 12.31 -1.04 0.22
N ASP A 25 11.77 -1.77 -0.75
CA ASP A 25 12.29 -3.06 -1.22
C ASP A 25 11.98 -3.22 -2.72
N LEU A 26 12.65 -4.15 -3.38
CA LEU A 26 12.26 -4.62 -4.69
C LEU A 26 10.99 -5.45 -4.58
N VAL A 27 9.91 -4.91 -5.15
CA VAL A 27 8.57 -5.50 -5.04
C VAL A 27 8.27 -6.38 -6.25
N VAL A 28 7.87 -7.63 -5.99
CA VAL A 28 7.31 -8.55 -6.98
C VAL A 28 5.80 -8.56 -6.84
N VAL A 29 5.12 -8.34 -7.96
CA VAL A 29 3.66 -8.39 -8.06
C VAL A 29 3.28 -9.70 -8.73
N ASP A 30 2.54 -10.54 -8.02
CA ASP A 30 1.90 -11.72 -8.58
C ASP A 30 0.44 -11.36 -8.91
N THR A 31 0.16 -11.16 -10.18
CA THR A 31 -1.18 -10.82 -10.68
C THR A 31 -2.13 -12.00 -10.70
N VAL A 32 -1.61 -13.24 -10.69
CA VAL A 32 -2.41 -14.47 -10.71
C VAL A 32 -2.97 -14.73 -9.30
N GLN A 33 -2.12 -14.62 -8.29
CA GLN A 33 -2.50 -14.82 -6.90
C GLN A 33 -3.02 -13.54 -6.23
N GLY A 34 -2.90 -12.38 -6.88
CA GLY A 34 -3.34 -11.10 -6.33
C GLY A 34 -2.56 -10.74 -5.07
N MET A 35 -1.23 -10.89 -5.12
CA MET A 35 -0.36 -10.61 -3.98
C MET A 35 0.88 -9.84 -4.39
N VAL A 36 1.44 -9.15 -3.42
CA VAL A 36 2.64 -8.35 -3.56
C VAL A 36 3.63 -8.76 -2.50
N ARG A 37 4.88 -9.02 -2.89
CA ARG A 37 5.94 -9.49 -1.99
C ARG A 37 7.22 -8.69 -2.19
N GLY A 38 7.86 -8.29 -1.09
CA GLY A 38 9.22 -7.76 -1.09
C GLY A 38 10.25 -8.88 -1.22
N GLN A 39 11.23 -8.73 -2.11
CA GLN A 39 12.25 -9.76 -2.31
C GLN A 39 13.22 -9.86 -1.13
N GLU A 40 13.66 -8.73 -0.58
CA GLU A 40 14.69 -8.70 0.47
C GLU A 40 14.08 -8.89 1.87
N THR A 41 12.95 -8.25 2.14
CA THR A 41 12.29 -8.27 3.45
C THR A 41 11.39 -9.48 3.65
N GLY A 42 10.98 -10.16 2.57
CA GLY A 42 10.00 -11.25 2.59
C GLY A 42 8.58 -10.81 2.95
N LYS A 43 8.36 -9.51 3.19
CA LYS A 43 7.07 -8.93 3.57
C LYS A 43 6.06 -9.08 2.43
N MET A 44 4.83 -9.46 2.76
CA MET A 44 3.78 -9.70 1.77
C MET A 44 2.45 -9.01 2.11
N ILE A 45 1.74 -8.57 1.07
CA ILE A 45 0.38 -8.03 1.13
C ILE A 45 -0.46 -8.79 0.11
N LYS A 46 -1.62 -9.28 0.54
CA LYS A 46 -2.59 -9.99 -0.32
C LYS A 46 -3.87 -9.19 -0.44
N ILE A 47 -4.66 -9.49 -1.46
CA ILE A 47 -6.04 -8.99 -1.56
C ILE A 47 -6.81 -9.43 -0.31
N GLY A 48 -7.46 -8.47 0.35
CA GLY A 48 -8.22 -8.68 1.59
C GLY A 48 -7.49 -8.27 2.86
N ASP A 49 -6.16 -8.07 2.80
CA ASP A 49 -5.40 -7.62 3.95
C ASP A 49 -5.75 -6.18 4.32
N LYS A 50 -5.72 -5.90 5.63
CA LYS A 50 -5.86 -4.54 6.15
C LYS A 50 -4.49 -3.89 6.16
N VAL A 51 -4.41 -2.71 5.55
CA VAL A 51 -3.18 -1.93 5.45
C VAL A 51 -3.38 -0.55 6.06
N ARG A 52 -2.35 -0.06 6.74
CA ARG A 52 -2.27 1.34 7.16
C ARG A 52 -1.37 2.08 6.18
N ALA A 53 -1.92 3.10 5.53
CA ALA A 53 -1.21 3.95 4.60
C ALA A 53 -1.41 5.43 4.96
N ARG A 54 -0.53 6.29 4.46
CA ARG A 54 -0.66 7.75 4.53
C ARG A 54 -1.10 8.31 3.19
N VAL A 55 -2.06 9.22 3.21
CA VAL A 55 -2.45 9.99 2.02
C VAL A 55 -1.37 11.04 1.74
N ILE A 56 -0.85 11.06 0.51
CA ILE A 56 0.17 12.03 0.06
C ILE A 56 -0.35 12.98 -1.00
N ALA A 57 -1.39 12.60 -1.72
CA ALA A 57 -1.97 13.40 -2.77
C ALA A 57 -3.47 13.16 -2.84
N ILE A 58 -4.22 14.25 -2.99
CA ILE A 58 -5.65 14.23 -3.28
C ILE A 58 -5.85 15.12 -4.49
N SER A 59 -6.43 14.59 -5.55
CA SER A 59 -6.81 15.37 -6.73
C SER A 59 -8.32 15.44 -6.81
N PRO A 60 -8.93 16.59 -6.45
CA PRO A 60 -10.37 16.74 -6.49
C PRO A 60 -10.89 16.56 -7.92
N PRO A 61 -12.07 15.95 -8.09
CA PRO A 61 -12.65 15.77 -9.40
C PRO A 61 -13.02 17.13 -10.01
N LYS A 62 -12.60 17.36 -11.25
CA LYS A 62 -13.15 18.44 -12.09
C LYS A 62 -14.24 17.84 -12.98
N GLY A 63 -15.51 18.22 -12.74
CA GLY A 63 -16.65 17.66 -13.48
C GLY A 63 -17.03 16.24 -13.04
N ILE A 64 -17.31 15.33 -13.99
CA ILE A 64 -17.75 13.94 -13.75
C ILE A 64 -16.56 13.01 -13.35
N ALA A 65 -15.39 13.56 -13.08
CA ALA A 65 -14.19 12.78 -12.80
C ALA A 65 -14.28 12.01 -11.46
N VAL A 66 -13.56 10.90 -11.36
CA VAL A 66 -13.39 10.14 -10.12
C VAL A 66 -12.32 10.80 -9.25
N LEU A 67 -12.57 10.92 -7.94
CA LEU A 67 -11.60 11.42 -6.96
C LEU A 67 -10.35 10.52 -6.98
N LYS A 68 -9.18 11.09 -7.29
CA LYS A 68 -7.92 10.35 -7.26
C LYS A 68 -7.21 10.60 -5.94
N VAL A 69 -6.96 9.52 -5.20
CA VAL A 69 -6.22 9.56 -3.94
C VAL A 69 -4.94 8.75 -4.10
N GLY A 70 -3.80 9.40 -3.86
CA GLY A 70 -2.48 8.77 -3.83
C GLY A 70 -2.08 8.43 -2.40
N LEU A 71 -1.66 7.18 -2.20
CA LEU A 71 -1.22 6.65 -0.91
C LEU A 71 0.29 6.36 -0.90
N THR A 72 0.87 6.35 0.29
CA THR A 72 2.19 5.78 0.58
C THR A 72 2.17 4.91 1.82
N CYS A 73 2.94 3.82 1.77
CA CYS A 73 3.29 2.98 2.90
C CYS A 73 4.78 3.11 3.27
N ARG A 74 5.47 4.13 2.74
CA ARG A 74 6.85 4.41 3.14
C ARG A 74 6.89 5.12 4.50
N GLY A 75 7.54 4.49 5.46
CA GLY A 75 7.72 4.97 6.84
C GLY A 75 7.49 3.86 7.86
N GLY A 76 8.11 3.95 9.03
CA GLY A 76 8.16 2.83 10.00
C GLY A 76 6.81 2.29 10.48
N VAL A 77 5.75 3.10 10.46
CA VAL A 77 4.42 2.74 11.01
C VAL A 77 3.34 2.50 9.94
N PHE A 78 3.74 2.15 8.73
CA PHE A 78 2.83 1.89 7.60
C PHE A 78 3.04 0.49 7.00
N GLY A 79 2.05 0.03 6.23
CA GLY A 79 2.03 -1.29 5.61
C GLY A 79 0.98 -2.21 6.23
N ASN A 80 1.22 -3.51 6.18
CA ASN A 80 0.35 -4.51 6.81
C ASN A 80 0.33 -4.31 8.34
N LEU A 81 -0.80 -4.60 8.98
CA LEU A 81 -0.96 -4.50 10.44
C LEU A 81 0.09 -5.34 11.18
N GLU A 82 0.41 -6.53 10.69
CA GLU A 82 1.41 -7.41 11.29
C GLU A 82 2.79 -6.74 11.34
N TRP A 83 3.19 -6.06 10.25
CA TRP A 83 4.50 -5.38 10.18
C TRP A 83 4.60 -4.24 11.17
N ILE A 84 3.47 -3.57 11.42
CA ILE A 84 3.38 -2.45 12.35
C ILE A 84 3.48 -2.98 13.78
N GLU A 85 2.85 -4.10 14.09
CA GLU A 85 2.97 -4.75 15.40
C GLU A 85 4.39 -5.20 15.69
N GLU A 86 5.09 -5.76 14.71
CA GLU A 86 6.52 -6.09 14.82
C GLU A 86 7.37 -4.84 15.09
N HIS A 87 7.18 -3.79 14.28
CA HIS A 87 7.95 -2.55 14.41
C HIS A 87 7.71 -1.85 15.76
N VAL A 88 6.47 -1.83 16.25
CA VAL A 88 6.15 -1.26 17.57
C VAL A 88 6.81 -2.06 18.70
N LYS A 89 6.85 -3.40 18.61
CA LYS A 89 7.55 -4.23 19.59
C LYS A 89 9.05 -3.98 19.61
N GLU A 90 9.67 -3.73 18.46
CA GLU A 90 11.09 -3.39 18.37
C GLU A 90 11.40 -2.02 18.99
N VAL A 91 10.55 -1.02 18.77
CA VAL A 91 10.78 0.35 19.25
C VAL A 91 10.49 0.51 20.75
N VAL A 92 9.59 -0.31 21.31
CA VAL A 92 9.22 -0.25 22.74
C VAL A 92 10.21 -1.02 23.64
N LYS A 93 11.10 -1.83 23.06
CA LYS A 93 12.24 -2.43 23.78
C LYS A 93 13.32 -1.42 24.08
#